data_AF-A0A3E1NXY0-F1
#
_entry.id   AF-A0A3E1NXY0-F1
#
_cell.length_a   1.000
_cell.length_b   1.000
_cell.length_c   1.000
_cell.angle_alpha   90.00
_cell.angle_beta   90.00
_cell.angle_gamma   90.00
#
_symmetry.space_group_name_H-M   'P 1'
#
loop_
_entity.id
_entity.type
_entity.pdbx_description
1 polymer ?
#
loop_
_entity_poly.entity_id
_entity_poly.type
_entity_poly.pdbx_seq_one_letter_code
_entity_poly.pdbx_strand_id
1 'polypeptide(L)'
;MFGKVKHIVVIQSLKGERLTGQELYQDTIRRRIDFKGLDFTHNYHDVTSNCELKELLKQYADQASAYKDGIVIHLEMHGDHHLKGLYLSNGDLITWEELVDLFRIINIGTQNNLYITMGTCNGRYLYKGANLLQKSPYAAFISASKEVTNDQVFDDFTKLYETLLANGNLIDAYLELEKAGTEFFYKDSRTVTEEAIGNVMETLLGKANLKSQVINNMIKETERLTGKRFTPQEAEAVFKVAIINILEQQKSTFDFNNQ
;
A
#
# COMPACT_ATOMS: atom_id res chain seq x y z
N MET A 1 1.72 -17.84 6.63
CA MET A 1 0.78 -17.09 7.51
C MET A 1 0.83 -15.64 7.06
N PHE A 2 -0.32 -15.01 6.85
CA PHE A 2 -0.38 -13.60 6.44
C PHE A 2 0.19 -12.71 7.57
N GLY A 3 0.91 -11.65 7.21
CA GLY A 3 1.66 -10.80 8.14
C GLY A 3 3.06 -11.26 8.49
N LYS A 4 3.50 -12.46 8.07
CA LYS A 4 4.88 -12.93 8.33
C LYS A 4 5.90 -12.02 7.64
N VAL A 5 6.97 -11.67 8.35
CA VAL A 5 8.08 -10.86 7.85
C VAL A 5 9.41 -11.46 8.28
N LYS A 6 10.38 -11.48 7.37
CA LYS A 6 11.78 -11.90 7.57
C LYS A 6 12.81 -10.89 7.07
N HIS A 7 12.37 -9.96 6.22
CA HIS A 7 13.21 -8.93 5.64
C HIS A 7 12.69 -7.54 6.04
N ILE A 8 13.56 -6.72 6.62
CA ILE A 8 13.23 -5.36 7.05
C ILE A 8 14.08 -4.37 6.28
N VAL A 9 13.46 -3.40 5.63
CA VAL A 9 14.15 -2.33 4.92
C VAL A 9 13.67 -1.00 5.45
N VAL A 10 14.59 -0.20 5.97
CA VAL A 10 14.31 1.18 6.40
C VAL A 10 14.88 2.13 5.36
N ILE A 11 14.03 3.00 4.82
CA ILE A 11 14.39 4.03 3.85
C ILE A 11 14.03 5.38 4.44
N GLN A 12 15.02 6.24 4.59
CA GLN A 12 14.84 7.59 5.12
C GLN A 12 15.16 8.64 4.05
N SER A 13 14.46 9.78 4.11
CA SER A 13 14.80 10.99 3.38
C SER A 13 14.41 12.24 4.19
N LEU A 14 15.10 12.45 5.31
CA LEU A 14 14.90 13.58 6.24
C LEU A 14 16.18 14.42 6.31
N LYS A 15 16.07 15.73 6.53
CA LYS A 15 17.24 16.62 6.61
C LYS A 15 16.99 17.85 7.47
N GLY A 16 17.95 18.16 8.35
CA GLY A 16 17.88 19.35 9.21
C GLY A 16 16.98 19.17 10.44
N GLU A 17 16.59 17.93 10.72
CA GLU A 17 15.72 17.54 11.83
C GLU A 17 16.17 16.19 12.44
N ARG A 18 15.40 15.65 13.39
CA ARG A 18 15.66 14.34 14.00
C ARG A 18 15.54 13.24 12.95
N LEU A 19 16.58 12.41 12.82
CA LEU A 19 16.64 11.32 11.84
C LEU A 19 15.99 10.05 12.40
N THR A 20 14.66 10.11 12.58
CA THR A 20 13.84 9.07 13.23
C THR A 20 14.03 7.68 12.61
N GLY A 21 14.16 7.58 11.29
CA GLY A 21 14.42 6.31 10.62
C GLY A 21 15.81 5.72 10.92
N GLN A 22 16.83 6.57 10.99
CA GLN A 22 18.18 6.15 11.37
C GLN A 22 18.22 5.66 12.81
N GLU A 23 17.62 6.42 13.74
CA GLU A 23 17.52 6.07 15.15
C GLU A 23 16.75 4.77 15.34
N LEU A 24 15.56 4.65 14.74
CA LEU A 24 14.75 3.42 14.79
C LEU A 24 15.54 2.21 14.29
N TYR A 25 16.27 2.37 13.18
CA TYR A 25 17.08 1.30 12.64
C TYR A 25 18.21 0.90 13.58
N GLN A 26 18.99 1.86 14.08
CA GLN A 26 20.18 1.59 14.89
C GLN A 26 19.81 1.09 16.28
N ASP A 27 18.89 1.77 16.96
CA ASP A 27 18.61 1.54 18.38
C ASP A 27 17.63 0.40 18.62
N THR A 28 16.74 0.13 17.65
CA THR A 28 15.72 -0.90 17.77
C THR A 28 16.00 -2.09 16.87
N ILE A 29 15.98 -1.89 15.55
CA ILE A 29 15.97 -3.02 14.57
C ILE A 29 17.31 -3.75 14.58
N ARG A 30 18.38 -3.06 14.16
CA ARG A 30 19.72 -3.63 14.05
C ARG A 30 20.22 -4.12 15.40
N ARG A 31 20.13 -3.29 16.44
CA ARG A 31 20.59 -3.64 17.79
C ARG A 31 19.97 -4.95 18.27
N ARG A 32 18.66 -5.15 18.09
CA ARG A 32 17.98 -6.36 18.56
C ARG A 32 18.31 -7.59 17.72
N ILE A 33 18.38 -7.44 16.40
CA ILE A 33 18.75 -8.54 15.51
C ILE A 33 20.18 -8.98 15.78
N ASP A 34 21.14 -8.06 15.77
CA ASP A 34 22.57 -8.34 15.97
C ASP A 34 22.83 -8.91 17.38
N PHE A 35 22.26 -8.31 18.42
CA PHE A 35 22.51 -8.72 19.81
C PHE A 35 21.89 -10.09 20.15
N LYS A 36 20.69 -10.38 19.63
CA LYS A 36 19.99 -11.65 19.91
C LYS A 36 20.25 -12.73 18.85
N GLY A 37 20.97 -12.42 17.78
CA GLY A 37 21.20 -13.33 16.67
C GLY A 37 19.89 -13.78 16.00
N LEU A 38 18.95 -12.85 15.80
CA LEU A 38 17.65 -13.18 15.21
C LEU A 38 17.80 -13.48 13.72
N ASP A 39 17.05 -14.46 13.23
CA ASP A 39 16.99 -14.82 11.82
C ASP A 39 16.09 -13.83 11.04
N PHE A 40 16.63 -12.63 10.80
CA PHE A 40 16.06 -11.58 9.97
C PHE A 40 17.18 -10.94 9.14
N THR A 41 16.89 -10.57 7.90
CA THR A 41 17.77 -9.64 7.17
C THR A 41 17.28 -8.22 7.40
N HIS A 42 18.19 -7.26 7.52
CA HIS A 42 17.82 -5.86 7.67
C HIS A 42 18.76 -4.94 6.90
N ASN A 43 18.23 -3.85 6.35
CA ASN A 43 19.00 -2.82 5.67
C ASN A 43 18.46 -1.43 6.00
N TYR A 44 19.36 -0.45 5.99
CA TYR A 44 19.03 0.97 6.11
C TYR A 44 19.59 1.72 4.92
N HIS A 45 18.77 2.60 4.35
CA HIS A 45 19.13 3.46 3.24
C HIS A 45 18.73 4.90 3.56
N ASP A 46 19.65 5.83 3.36
CA ASP A 46 19.40 7.26 3.39
C ASP A 46 19.44 7.76 1.94
N VAL A 47 18.28 8.10 1.39
CA VAL A 47 18.13 8.55 -0.01
C VAL A 47 17.85 10.04 -0.04
N THR A 48 18.39 10.72 -1.05
CA THR A 48 18.29 12.18 -1.14
C THR A 48 17.37 12.65 -2.26
N SER A 49 17.21 11.86 -3.33
CA SER A 49 16.51 12.26 -4.55
C SER A 49 15.55 11.20 -5.07
N ASN A 50 14.60 11.64 -5.91
CA ASN A 50 13.61 10.73 -6.47
C ASN A 50 14.27 9.66 -7.36
N CYS A 51 15.39 10.00 -8.01
CA CYS A 51 16.18 9.04 -8.79
C CYS A 51 16.76 7.93 -7.91
N GLU A 52 17.39 8.30 -6.79
CA GLU A 52 17.97 7.33 -5.83
C GLU A 52 16.90 6.42 -5.23
N LEU A 53 15.76 6.97 -4.82
CA LEU A 53 14.64 6.17 -4.29
C LEU A 53 14.11 5.19 -5.34
N LYS A 54 13.90 5.65 -6.59
CA LYS A 54 13.43 4.80 -7.68
C LYS A 54 14.42 3.69 -8.01
N GLU A 55 15.71 3.99 -8.05
CA GLU A 55 16.76 3.00 -8.29
C GLU A 55 16.83 1.98 -7.16
N LEU A 56 16.74 2.42 -5.91
CA LEU A 56 16.70 1.53 -4.75
C LEU A 56 15.51 0.58 -4.79
N LEU A 57 14.31 1.09 -5.05
CA LEU A 57 13.10 0.25 -5.15
C LEU A 57 13.17 -0.73 -6.33
N LYS A 58 13.80 -0.34 -7.44
CA LYS A 58 14.07 -1.27 -8.56
C LYS A 58 15.02 -2.40 -8.17
N GLN A 59 16.06 -2.11 -7.38
CA GLN A 59 16.95 -3.16 -6.88
C GLN A 59 16.20 -4.19 -6.01
N TYR A 60 15.29 -3.72 -5.16
CA TYR A 60 14.42 -4.61 -4.37
C TYR A 60 13.43 -5.38 -5.25
N ALA A 61 12.95 -4.77 -6.33
CA ALA A 61 12.11 -5.45 -7.32
C ALA A 61 12.86 -6.58 -8.04
N ASP A 62 14.10 -6.32 -8.47
CA ASP A 62 14.95 -7.30 -9.15
C ASP A 62 15.27 -8.52 -8.27
N GLN A 63 15.27 -8.34 -6.95
CA GLN A 63 15.55 -9.39 -5.96
C GLN A 63 14.29 -9.92 -5.27
N ALA A 64 13.10 -9.49 -5.69
CA ALA A 64 11.85 -9.73 -4.96
C ALA A 64 11.55 -11.21 -4.67
N SER A 65 12.00 -12.13 -5.54
CA SER A 65 11.85 -13.57 -5.34
C SER A 65 12.57 -14.11 -4.09
N ALA A 66 13.58 -13.40 -3.60
CA ALA A 66 14.30 -13.74 -2.38
C ALA A 66 13.51 -13.42 -1.10
N TYR A 67 12.44 -12.61 -1.21
CA TYR A 67 11.68 -12.11 -0.05
C TYR A 67 10.27 -12.71 0.07
N LYS A 68 10.06 -13.92 -0.44
CA LYS A 68 8.75 -14.61 -0.44
C LYS A 68 8.25 -15.01 0.95
N ASP A 69 9.13 -15.02 1.95
CA ASP A 69 8.78 -15.23 3.37
C ASP A 69 8.46 -13.92 4.11
N GLY A 70 8.45 -12.79 3.40
CA GLY A 70 7.88 -11.51 3.84
C GLY A 70 8.91 -10.40 3.98
N ILE A 71 8.62 -9.26 3.33
CA ILE A 71 9.41 -8.04 3.42
C ILE A 71 8.54 -6.87 3.89
N VAL A 72 9.06 -6.11 4.85
CA VAL A 72 8.51 -4.81 5.22
C VAL A 72 9.45 -3.71 4.75
N ILE A 73 8.91 -2.75 3.98
CA ILE A 73 9.59 -1.50 3.63
C ILE A 73 9.02 -0.40 4.51
N HIS A 74 9.90 0.23 5.29
CA HIS A 74 9.60 1.35 6.17
C HIS A 74 10.08 2.65 5.54
N LEU A 75 9.19 3.63 5.43
CA LEU A 75 9.53 4.96 4.92
C LEU A 75 9.49 6.01 6.02
N GLU A 76 10.55 6.80 6.12
CA GLU A 76 10.71 7.94 7.01
C GLU A 76 11.02 9.18 6.17
N MET A 77 9.96 9.91 5.79
CA MET A 77 9.96 11.02 4.83
C MET A 77 8.84 12.00 5.16
N HIS A 78 8.88 13.22 4.62
CA HIS A 78 7.76 14.15 4.75
C HIS A 78 6.63 13.83 3.79
N GLY A 79 5.39 13.86 4.29
CA GLY A 79 4.20 13.83 3.43
C GLY A 79 3.89 15.18 2.82
N ASP A 80 3.42 15.18 1.57
CA ASP A 80 2.96 16.40 0.92
C ASP A 80 1.66 16.93 1.55
N HIS A 81 1.61 18.22 1.88
CA HIS A 81 0.42 18.88 2.43
C HIS A 81 -0.77 18.86 1.45
N HIS A 82 -0.51 18.80 0.14
CA HIS A 82 -1.54 18.65 -0.89
C HIS A 82 -1.92 17.18 -1.16
N LEU A 83 -1.41 16.25 -0.35
CA LEU A 83 -1.74 14.83 -0.36
C LEU A 83 -1.37 14.12 -1.67
N LYS A 84 -0.36 14.62 -2.39
CA LYS A 84 0.07 14.08 -3.69
C LYS A 84 1.13 12.98 -3.58
N GLY A 85 1.90 12.95 -2.48
CA GLY A 85 3.04 12.05 -2.36
C GLY A 85 3.92 12.31 -1.15
N LEU A 86 5.20 11.95 -1.28
CA LEU A 86 6.25 12.16 -0.29
C LEU A 86 7.33 13.10 -0.84
N TYR A 87 7.81 14.02 0.00
CA TYR A 87 8.98 14.84 -0.28
C TYR A 87 10.25 14.15 0.18
N LEU A 88 11.28 14.24 -0.64
CA LEU A 88 12.63 13.81 -0.34
C LEU A 88 13.47 14.99 0.16
N SER A 89 14.60 14.70 0.77
CA SER A 89 15.44 15.69 1.44
C SER A 89 16.07 16.74 0.50
N ASN A 90 16.11 16.48 -0.81
CA ASN A 90 16.49 17.46 -1.83
C ASN A 90 15.32 18.37 -2.29
N GLY A 91 14.10 18.11 -1.83
CA GLY A 91 12.88 18.83 -2.24
C GLY A 91 12.10 18.17 -3.38
N ASP A 92 12.57 17.05 -3.94
CA ASP A 92 11.82 16.28 -4.94
C ASP A 92 10.53 15.73 -4.33
N LEU A 93 9.46 15.70 -5.14
CA LEU A 93 8.22 15.00 -4.80
C LEU A 93 8.17 13.68 -5.58
N ILE A 94 8.01 12.56 -4.86
CA ILE A 94 7.55 11.31 -5.46
C ILE A 94 6.05 11.16 -5.23
N THR A 95 5.27 10.97 -6.30
CA THR A 95 3.81 10.87 -6.20
C THR A 95 3.37 9.51 -5.66
N TRP A 96 2.15 9.44 -5.13
CA TRP A 96 1.57 8.16 -4.72
C TRP A 96 1.44 7.17 -5.87
N GLU A 97 1.12 7.64 -7.08
CA GLU A 97 1.03 6.79 -8.28
C GLU A 97 2.39 6.17 -8.61
N GLU A 98 3.45 6.97 -8.65
CA GLU A 98 4.81 6.48 -8.88
C GLU A 98 5.26 5.47 -7.81
N LEU A 99 5.01 5.75 -6.52
CA LEU A 99 5.34 4.84 -5.43
C LEU A 99 4.58 3.51 -5.54
N VAL A 100 3.27 3.59 -5.79
CA VAL A 100 2.41 2.41 -5.91
C VAL A 100 2.82 1.53 -7.07
N ASP A 101 3.21 2.11 -8.21
CA ASP A 101 3.69 1.34 -9.34
C ASP A 101 5.01 0.62 -9.04
N LEU A 102 5.93 1.26 -8.34
CA LEU A 102 7.19 0.63 -7.89
C LEU A 102 6.92 -0.50 -6.90
N PHE A 103 6.06 -0.27 -5.90
CA PHE A 103 5.68 -1.30 -4.93
C PHE A 103 4.98 -2.48 -5.59
N ARG A 104 4.16 -2.25 -6.62
CA ARG A 104 3.48 -3.31 -7.36
C ARG A 104 4.44 -4.30 -7.99
N ILE A 105 5.53 -3.82 -8.60
CA ILE A 105 6.54 -4.70 -9.20
C ILE A 105 7.16 -5.58 -8.11
N ILE A 106 7.50 -4.98 -6.95
CA ILE A 106 8.04 -5.72 -5.80
C ILE A 106 7.00 -6.75 -5.29
N ASN A 107 5.75 -6.33 -5.04
CA ASN A 107 4.73 -7.20 -4.45
C ASN A 107 4.34 -8.37 -5.36
N ILE A 108 4.41 -8.19 -6.68
CA ILE A 108 4.29 -9.30 -7.64
C ILE A 108 5.42 -10.30 -7.40
N GLY A 109 6.67 -9.84 -7.35
CA GLY A 109 7.84 -10.72 -7.15
C GLY A 109 7.88 -11.40 -5.77
N THR A 110 7.35 -10.76 -4.72
CA THR A 110 7.23 -11.36 -3.38
C THR A 110 5.97 -12.23 -3.21
N GLN A 111 5.13 -12.33 -4.24
CA GLN A 111 3.86 -13.07 -4.23
C GLN A 111 2.90 -12.61 -3.14
N ASN A 112 2.65 -11.31 -3.07
CA ASN A 112 1.78 -10.67 -2.07
C ASN A 112 2.31 -10.74 -0.64
N ASN A 113 3.64 -10.68 -0.47
CA ASN A 113 4.29 -10.64 0.85
C ASN A 113 5.10 -9.34 1.06
N LEU A 114 4.77 -8.27 0.33
CA LEU A 114 5.28 -6.92 0.61
C LEU A 114 4.33 -6.19 1.57
N TYR A 115 4.90 -5.69 2.66
CA TYR A 115 4.21 -4.82 3.61
C TYR A 115 4.87 -3.45 3.63
N ILE A 116 4.08 -2.39 3.79
CA ILE A 116 4.59 -1.02 3.85
C ILE A 116 4.32 -0.45 5.24
N THR A 117 5.30 0.22 5.82
CA THR A 117 5.10 1.00 7.04
C THR A 117 5.63 2.41 6.82
N MET A 118 4.96 3.42 7.37
CA MET A 118 5.32 4.81 7.11
C MET A 118 5.26 5.64 8.38
N GLY A 119 6.42 6.17 8.79
CA GLY A 119 6.58 7.23 9.79
C GLY A 119 6.22 8.62 9.27
N THR A 120 5.35 8.70 8.27
CA THR A 120 5.12 9.93 7.49
C THR A 120 3.74 10.50 7.77
N CYS A 121 3.65 11.82 7.94
CA CYS A 121 2.37 12.53 7.90
C CYS A 121 1.61 12.20 6.61
N ASN A 122 0.28 12.08 6.67
CA ASN A 122 -0.58 11.88 5.50
C ASN A 122 -0.30 10.60 4.67
N GLY A 123 0.51 9.65 5.15
CA GLY A 123 0.78 8.43 4.37
C GLY A 123 -0.47 7.55 4.14
N ARG A 124 -1.56 7.77 4.90
CA ARG A 124 -2.87 7.12 4.62
C ARG A 124 -3.33 7.26 3.17
N TYR A 125 -2.86 8.28 2.44
CA TYR A 125 -3.31 8.58 1.08
C TYR A 125 -2.62 7.76 0.00
N LEU A 126 -1.72 6.84 0.35
CA LEU A 126 -1.09 5.89 -0.59
C LEU A 126 -2.11 5.16 -1.47
N TYR A 127 -3.30 4.83 -0.93
CA TYR A 127 -4.37 4.18 -1.71
C TYR A 127 -4.83 4.99 -2.93
N LYS A 128 -4.62 6.32 -2.96
CA LYS A 128 -4.99 7.16 -4.10
C LYS A 128 -4.19 6.83 -5.36
N GLY A 129 -2.99 6.25 -5.22
CA GLY A 129 -2.19 5.76 -6.35
C GLY A 129 -2.64 4.37 -6.85
N ALA A 130 -3.49 3.66 -6.11
CA ALA A 130 -3.85 2.29 -6.44
C ALA A 130 -4.91 2.21 -7.54
N ASN A 131 -4.52 1.68 -8.70
CA ASN A 131 -5.46 1.16 -9.68
C ASN A 131 -5.98 -0.21 -9.25
N LEU A 132 -7.27 -0.29 -8.94
CA LEU A 132 -7.90 -1.52 -8.47
C LEU A 132 -7.92 -2.63 -9.54
N LEU A 133 -7.83 -2.31 -10.84
CA LEU A 133 -7.86 -3.30 -11.93
C LEU A 133 -6.50 -3.98 -12.20
N GLN A 134 -5.47 -3.59 -11.46
CA GLN A 134 -4.11 -4.12 -11.54
C GLN A 134 -3.76 -4.90 -10.26
N LYS A 135 -2.77 -5.81 -10.34
CA LYS A 135 -2.28 -6.60 -9.19
C LYS A 135 -2.00 -5.73 -7.97
N SER A 136 -2.42 -6.12 -6.77
CA SER A 136 -2.27 -5.25 -5.59
C SER A 136 -0.82 -4.78 -5.37
N PRO A 137 -0.58 -3.49 -5.05
CA PRO A 137 0.78 -2.96 -4.90
C PRO A 137 1.50 -3.39 -3.62
N TYR A 138 0.78 -3.88 -2.62
CA TYR A 138 1.30 -4.37 -1.34
C TYR A 138 0.20 -5.20 -0.67
N ALA A 139 0.58 -6.11 0.22
CA ALA A 139 -0.36 -6.91 0.99
C ALA A 139 -1.17 -6.04 1.97
N ALA A 140 -0.47 -5.19 2.71
CA ALA A 140 -1.05 -4.24 3.65
C ALA A 140 -0.08 -3.09 3.92
N PHE A 141 -0.58 -2.02 4.53
CA PHE A 141 0.26 -0.93 5.00
C PHE A 141 -0.16 -0.38 6.37
N ILE A 142 0.81 0.18 7.11
CA ILE A 142 0.61 0.88 8.39
C ILE A 142 1.08 2.32 8.22
N SER A 143 0.21 3.30 8.48
CA SER A 143 0.54 4.71 8.30
C SER A 143 -0.31 5.65 9.15
N ALA A 144 0.19 6.86 9.38
CA ALA A 144 -0.56 7.94 10.01
C ALA A 144 -1.63 8.52 9.06
N SER A 145 -2.76 8.93 9.67
CA SER A 145 -3.83 9.64 8.96
C SER A 145 -3.75 11.16 9.02
N LYS A 146 -2.94 11.68 9.94
CA LYS A 146 -2.81 13.09 10.28
C LYS A 146 -1.33 13.39 10.55
N GLU A 147 -1.03 14.61 10.96
CA GLU A 147 0.31 14.97 11.43
C GLU A 147 0.67 14.17 12.68
N VAL A 148 1.91 13.69 12.74
CA VAL A 148 2.49 12.93 13.85
C VAL A 148 3.80 13.61 14.25
N THR A 149 4.14 13.57 15.54
CA THR A 149 5.42 14.11 16.02
C THR A 149 6.53 13.07 15.88
N ASN A 150 7.78 13.53 15.80
CA ASN A 150 8.95 12.64 15.71
C ASN A 150 9.03 11.66 16.90
N ASP A 151 8.64 12.11 18.10
CA ASP A 151 8.61 11.25 19.29
C ASP A 151 7.52 10.18 19.18
N GLN A 152 6.32 10.53 18.68
CA GLN A 152 5.24 9.56 18.45
C GLN A 152 5.64 8.52 17.41
N VAL A 153 6.22 8.95 16.29
CA VAL A 153 6.73 8.06 15.24
C VAL A 153 7.74 7.09 15.85
N PHE A 154 8.76 7.61 16.53
CA PHE A 154 9.83 6.81 17.09
C PHE A 154 9.32 5.80 18.14
N ASP A 155 8.47 6.24 19.07
CA ASP A 155 7.95 5.39 20.15
C ASP A 155 7.05 4.27 19.63
N ASP A 156 6.13 4.57 18.72
CA ASP A 156 5.18 3.61 18.19
C ASP A 156 5.85 2.59 17.26
N PHE A 157 6.74 3.05 16.37
CA PHE A 157 7.49 2.11 15.52
C PHE A 157 8.52 1.32 16.31
N THR A 158 9.10 1.87 17.38
CA THR A 158 9.91 1.07 18.30
C THR A 158 9.11 -0.09 18.84
N LYS A 159 7.95 0.16 19.47
CA LYS A 159 7.07 -0.92 19.99
C LYS A 159 6.65 -1.92 18.90
N LEU A 160 6.32 -1.43 17.71
CA LEU A 160 5.97 -2.27 16.56
C LEU A 160 7.11 -3.22 16.20
N TYR A 161 8.31 -2.70 15.97
CA TYR A 161 9.46 -3.51 15.56
C TYR A 161 9.94 -4.43 16.66
N GLU A 162 9.86 -4.02 17.92
CA GLU A 162 10.17 -4.91 19.05
C GLU A 162 9.26 -6.14 19.09
N THR A 163 7.97 -5.94 18.82
CA THR A 163 6.98 -7.01 18.80
C THR A 163 7.14 -7.88 17.55
N LEU A 164 7.33 -7.26 16.38
CA LEU A 164 7.61 -7.95 15.12
C LEU A 164 8.86 -8.84 15.23
N LEU A 165 9.93 -8.36 15.83
CA LEU A 165 11.15 -9.14 16.02
C LEU A 165 10.98 -10.28 17.03
N ALA A 166 10.01 -10.19 17.94
CA ALA A 166 9.71 -11.23 18.91
C ALA A 166 8.87 -12.37 18.31
N ASN A 167 7.92 -12.07 17.41
CA ASN A 167 6.94 -13.04 16.91
C ASN A 167 7.02 -13.31 15.38
N GLY A 168 7.74 -12.49 14.63
CA GLY A 168 7.88 -12.57 13.18
C GLY A 168 6.63 -12.17 12.37
N ASN A 169 5.65 -11.50 12.98
CA ASN A 169 4.38 -11.13 12.35
C ASN A 169 4.04 -9.64 12.56
N LEU A 170 3.99 -8.90 11.45
CA LEU A 170 3.74 -7.45 11.44
C LEU A 170 2.31 -7.10 11.86
N ILE A 171 1.33 -7.95 11.52
CA ILE A 171 -0.07 -7.70 11.85
C ILE A 171 -0.28 -7.89 13.35
N ASP A 172 0.27 -8.96 13.91
CA ASP A 172 0.22 -9.19 15.36
C ASP A 172 0.92 -8.05 16.11
N ALA A 173 2.05 -7.57 15.58
CA ALA A 173 2.74 -6.41 16.13
C ALA A 173 1.88 -5.13 16.10
N TYR A 174 1.17 -4.88 15.00
CA TYR A 174 0.24 -3.75 14.90
C TYR A 174 -0.93 -3.90 15.88
N LEU A 175 -1.51 -5.09 16.02
CA LEU A 175 -2.65 -5.31 16.93
C LEU A 175 -2.26 -5.05 18.39
N GLU A 176 -1.04 -5.38 18.80
CA GLU A 176 -0.53 -5.01 20.13
C GLU A 176 -0.31 -3.49 20.25
N LEU A 177 0.21 -2.84 19.21
CA LEU A 177 0.37 -1.39 19.16
C LEU A 177 -0.99 -0.66 19.22
N GLU A 178 -2.01 -1.15 18.52
CA GLU A 178 -3.37 -0.61 18.50
C GLU A 178 -4.00 -0.63 19.89
N LYS A 179 -3.83 -1.72 20.64
CA LYS A 179 -4.27 -1.81 22.05
C LYS A 179 -3.61 -0.76 22.95
N ALA A 180 -2.41 -0.32 22.61
CA ALA A 180 -1.69 0.71 23.34
C ALA A 180 -2.09 2.15 22.98
N GLY A 181 -2.96 2.33 21.98
CA GLY A 181 -3.50 3.64 21.57
C GLY A 181 -2.60 4.41 20.60
N THR A 182 -2.37 3.83 19.41
CA THR A 182 -1.57 4.47 18.35
C THR A 182 -2.38 5.39 17.42
N GLU A 183 -1.68 6.33 16.78
CA GLU A 183 -2.21 7.20 15.72
C GLU A 183 -1.98 6.63 14.30
N PHE A 184 -1.29 5.48 14.22
CA PHE A 184 -1.07 4.76 12.98
C PHE A 184 -2.19 3.75 12.74
N PHE A 185 -2.56 3.57 11.48
CA PHE A 185 -3.66 2.68 11.08
C PHE A 185 -3.13 1.59 10.17
N TYR A 186 -3.60 0.38 10.41
CA TYR A 186 -3.42 -0.74 9.51
C TYR A 186 -4.51 -0.77 8.44
N LYS A 187 -4.12 -1.04 7.20
CA LYS A 187 -5.01 -1.27 6.08
C LYS A 187 -4.56 -2.46 5.25
N ASP A 188 -5.39 -3.50 5.26
CA ASP A 188 -5.28 -4.65 4.36
C ASP A 188 -5.77 -4.27 2.96
N SER A 189 -4.96 -4.51 1.92
CA SER A 189 -5.30 -4.11 0.56
C SER A 189 -6.52 -4.84 0.00
N ARG A 190 -6.72 -6.11 0.36
CA ARG A 190 -7.85 -6.92 -0.09
C ARG A 190 -9.13 -6.38 0.53
N THR A 191 -9.16 -6.22 1.85
CA THR A 191 -10.32 -5.69 2.57
C THR A 191 -10.70 -4.29 2.08
N VAL A 192 -9.72 -3.38 1.93
CA VAL A 192 -9.99 -2.02 1.41
C VAL A 192 -10.59 -2.06 0.01
N THR A 193 -10.10 -2.95 -0.85
CA THR A 193 -10.60 -3.09 -2.21
C THR A 193 -12.02 -3.66 -2.22
N GLU A 194 -12.27 -4.71 -1.44
CA GLU A 194 -13.59 -5.33 -1.29
C GLU A 194 -14.63 -4.33 -0.74
N GLU A 195 -14.27 -3.55 0.28
CA GLU A 195 -15.11 -2.48 0.84
C GLU A 195 -15.38 -1.37 -0.19
N ALA A 196 -14.36 -0.92 -0.92
CA ALA A 196 -14.52 0.13 -1.93
C ALA A 196 -15.48 -0.31 -3.05
N ILE A 197 -15.34 -1.55 -3.51
CA ILE A 197 -16.23 -2.15 -4.51
C ILE A 197 -17.63 -2.30 -3.94
N GLY A 198 -17.78 -2.82 -2.72
CA GLY A 198 -19.07 -2.96 -2.04
C GLY A 198 -19.83 -1.64 -2.00
N ASN A 199 -19.17 -0.57 -1.58
CA ASN A 199 -19.74 0.79 -1.52
C ASN A 199 -20.17 1.31 -2.90
N VAL A 200 -19.36 1.09 -3.95
CA VAL A 200 -19.71 1.47 -5.33
C VAL A 200 -20.92 0.67 -5.81
N MET A 201 -20.95 -0.63 -5.52
CA MET A 201 -22.04 -1.54 -5.88
C MET A 201 -23.34 -1.16 -5.19
N GLU A 202 -23.32 -0.90 -3.88
CA GLU A 202 -24.48 -0.42 -3.13
C GLU A 202 -24.98 0.92 -3.68
N THR A 203 -24.08 1.83 -4.02
CA THR A 203 -24.45 3.13 -4.60
C THR A 203 -25.09 2.97 -5.97
N LEU A 204 -24.51 2.15 -6.84
CA LEU A 204 -25.01 1.88 -8.19
C LEU A 204 -26.35 1.14 -8.17
N LEU A 205 -26.51 0.14 -7.30
CA LEU A 205 -27.71 -0.68 -7.22
C LEU A 205 -28.83 -0.03 -6.40
N GLY A 206 -28.49 0.74 -5.36
CA GLY A 206 -29.43 1.38 -4.45
C GLY A 206 -29.97 2.73 -4.95
N LYS A 207 -29.27 3.43 -5.84
CA LYS A 207 -29.74 4.71 -6.42
C LYS A 207 -30.27 4.49 -7.83
N ALA A 208 -31.59 4.27 -7.96
CA ALA A 208 -32.28 4.03 -9.24
C ALA A 208 -31.92 5.05 -10.34
N ASN A 209 -31.71 6.32 -9.98
CA ASN A 209 -31.31 7.37 -10.92
C ASN A 209 -29.90 7.16 -11.50
N LEU A 210 -28.93 6.72 -10.69
CA LEU A 210 -27.54 6.56 -11.14
C LEU A 210 -27.41 5.35 -12.07
N LYS A 211 -28.03 4.21 -11.70
CA LYS A 211 -28.13 3.04 -12.59
C LYS A 211 -28.74 3.41 -13.94
N SER A 212 -29.84 4.14 -13.92
CA SER A 212 -30.55 4.57 -15.14
C SER A 212 -29.69 5.50 -15.99
N GLN A 213 -28.92 6.41 -15.38
CA GLN A 213 -27.96 7.26 -16.09
C GLN A 213 -26.85 6.44 -16.77
N VAL A 214 -26.26 5.47 -16.07
CA VAL A 214 -25.22 4.60 -16.62
C VAL A 214 -25.76 3.78 -17.80
N ILE A 215 -26.93 3.16 -17.65
CA ILE A 215 -27.58 2.39 -18.73
C ILE A 215 -27.90 3.29 -19.94
N ASN A 216 -28.44 4.47 -19.72
CA ASN A 216 -28.76 5.40 -20.80
C ASN A 216 -27.50 5.88 -21.54
N ASN A 217 -26.41 6.13 -20.82
CA ASN A 217 -25.13 6.50 -21.42
C ASN A 217 -24.55 5.34 -22.24
N MET A 218 -24.64 4.11 -21.73
CA MET A 218 -24.23 2.90 -22.46
C MET A 218 -25.01 2.73 -23.78
N ILE A 219 -26.33 2.92 -23.76
CA ILE A 219 -27.17 2.83 -24.96
C ILE A 219 -26.73 3.87 -26.00
N LYS A 220 -26.58 5.13 -25.58
CA LYS A 220 -26.14 6.22 -26.47
C LYS A 220 -24.77 5.97 -27.07
N GLU A 221 -23.82 5.52 -26.25
CA GLU A 221 -22.45 5.29 -26.71
C GLU A 221 -22.36 4.09 -27.65
N THR A 222 -23.14 3.03 -27.39
CA THR A 222 -23.22 1.87 -28.29
C THR A 222 -23.83 2.26 -29.64
N GLU A 223 -24.90 3.06 -29.64
CA GLU A 223 -25.52 3.57 -30.86
C GLU A 223 -24.53 4.45 -31.65
N ARG A 224 -23.78 5.30 -30.96
CA ARG A 224 -22.74 6.15 -31.55
C ARG A 224 -21.61 5.35 -32.19
N LEU A 225 -21.14 4.29 -31.53
CA LEU A 225 -19.98 3.50 -31.96
C LEU A 225 -20.32 2.44 -33.01
N THR A 226 -21.51 1.86 -32.93
CA THR A 226 -21.87 0.66 -33.71
C THR A 226 -23.03 0.88 -34.68
N GLY A 227 -23.74 2.01 -34.58
CA GLY A 227 -25.00 2.26 -35.29
C GLY A 227 -26.18 1.41 -34.81
N LYS A 228 -25.98 0.53 -33.82
CA LYS A 228 -27.02 -0.30 -33.22
C LYS A 228 -27.40 0.22 -31.84
N ARG A 229 -28.70 0.35 -31.62
CA ARG A 229 -29.26 0.79 -30.35
C ARG A 229 -29.76 -0.42 -29.56
N PHE A 230 -29.25 -0.60 -28.34
CA PHE A 230 -29.78 -1.61 -27.44
C PHE A 230 -31.16 -1.24 -26.92
N THR A 231 -32.00 -2.26 -26.76
CA THR A 231 -33.20 -2.20 -25.94
C THR A 231 -32.81 -2.03 -24.46
N PRO A 232 -33.71 -1.50 -23.61
CA PRO A 232 -33.44 -1.41 -22.17
C PRO A 232 -33.08 -2.75 -21.51
N GLN A 233 -33.71 -3.86 -21.95
CA GLN A 233 -33.41 -5.19 -21.43
C GLN A 233 -32.00 -5.67 -21.83
N GLU A 234 -31.59 -5.46 -23.08
CA GLU A 234 -30.25 -5.80 -23.55
C GLU A 234 -29.19 -4.99 -22.80
N ALA A 235 -29.41 -3.67 -22.65
CA ALA A 235 -28.49 -2.80 -21.93
C ALA A 235 -28.37 -3.18 -20.45
N GLU A 236 -29.47 -3.59 -19.80
CA GLU A 236 -29.43 -4.07 -18.43
C GLU A 236 -28.71 -5.42 -18.29
N ALA A 237 -28.87 -6.33 -19.26
CA ALA A 237 -28.13 -7.59 -19.29
C ALA A 237 -26.61 -7.35 -19.45
N VAL A 238 -26.22 -6.48 -20.38
CA VAL A 238 -24.82 -6.08 -20.59
C VAL A 238 -24.23 -5.41 -19.34
N PHE A 239 -24.98 -4.51 -18.70
CA PHE A 239 -24.56 -3.88 -17.46
C PHE A 239 -24.26 -4.91 -16.36
N LYS A 240 -25.13 -5.91 -16.17
CA LYS A 240 -24.91 -6.98 -15.17
C LYS A 240 -23.66 -7.78 -15.48
N VAL A 241 -23.43 -8.16 -16.74
CA VAL A 241 -22.23 -8.88 -17.16
C VAL A 241 -20.97 -8.03 -16.92
N ALA A 242 -21.00 -6.74 -17.27
CA ALA A 242 -19.89 -5.83 -17.05
C ALA A 242 -19.50 -5.73 -15.56
N ILE A 243 -20.49 -5.64 -14.67
CA ILE A 243 -20.27 -5.68 -13.23
C ILE A 243 -19.61 -6.99 -12.79
N ILE A 244 -20.13 -8.14 -13.24
CA ILE A 244 -19.56 -9.46 -12.90
C ILE A 244 -18.09 -9.53 -13.35
N ASN A 245 -17.79 -9.11 -14.58
CA ASN A 245 -16.44 -9.10 -15.12
C ASN A 245 -15.49 -8.20 -14.30
N ILE A 246 -15.96 -7.03 -13.86
CA ILE A 246 -15.17 -6.14 -12.98
C ILE A 246 -14.88 -6.86 -11.66
N LEU A 247 -15.86 -7.52 -11.04
CA LEU A 247 -15.68 -8.26 -9.79
C LEU A 247 -14.72 -9.45 -9.94
N GLU A 248 -14.78 -10.17 -11.06
CA GLU A 248 -13.88 -11.28 -11.36
C GLU A 248 -12.45 -10.78 -11.60
N GLN A 249 -12.30 -9.72 -12.39
CA GLN A 249 -11.00 -9.09 -12.62
C GLN A 249 -10.40 -8.60 -11.30
N GLN A 250 -11.20 -8.00 -10.42
CA GLN A 250 -10.79 -7.60 -9.06
C GLN A 250 -10.30 -8.77 -8.23
N LYS A 251 -11.04 -9.87 -8.18
CA LYS A 251 -10.58 -11.07 -7.45
C LYS A 251 -9.23 -11.57 -7.97
N SER A 252 -9.02 -11.49 -9.29
CA SER A 252 -7.76 -11.90 -9.92
C SER A 252 -6.58 -10.98 -9.55
N THR A 253 -6.80 -9.73 -9.13
CA THR A 253 -5.69 -8.82 -8.75
C THR A 253 -4.99 -9.25 -7.47
N PHE A 254 -5.60 -10.15 -6.69
CA PHE A 254 -5.04 -10.76 -5.49
C PHE A 254 -4.65 -12.24 -5.66
N ASP A 255 -4.71 -12.79 -6.87
CA ASP A 255 -4.21 -14.14 -7.18
C ASP A 255 -2.76 -14.06 -7.68
N PHE A 256 -1.80 -14.50 -6.88
CA PHE A 256 -0.37 -14.45 -7.21
C PHE A 256 0.22 -15.83 -7.56
N ASN A 257 -0.64 -16.86 -7.71
CA ASN A 257 -0.22 -18.24 -7.94
C ASN A 257 -0.02 -18.61 -9.42
N ASN A 258 -0.31 -17.68 -10.35
CA ASN A 258 -0.38 -17.94 -11.80
C ASN A 258 0.65 -17.15 -12.62
N GLN A 259 1.86 -16.92 -12.10
CA GLN A 259 2.96 -16.31 -12.84
C GLN A 259 4.26 -17.10 -12.70
#